data_AF-A0A9D6IVD3-F1
#
_entry.id   AF-A0A9D6IVD3-F1
#
_cell.length_a   1.000
_cell.length_b   1.000
_cell.length_c   1.000
_cell.angle_alpha   90.00
_cell.angle_beta   90.00
_cell.angle_gamma   90.00
#
_symmetry.space_group_name_H-M   'P 1'
#
loop_
_entity.id
_entity.type
_entity.pdbx_description
1 polymer ?
#
loop_
_entity_poly.entity_id
_entity_poly.type
_entity_poly.pdbx_seq_one_letter_code
_entity_poly.pdbx_strand_id
1 'polypeptide(L)' 'RRPGDVPTCYADPSRAAEFLGWRARCGLEEMCADLWRWQSMNPHGYEV' A
#
# COMPACT_ATOMS: atom_id res chain seq x y z
N ARG A 1 7.96 -11.34 -13.95
CA ARG A 1 7.72 -12.12 -12.70
C ARG A 1 9.00 -12.84 -12.35
N ARG A 2 9.41 -12.76 -11.09
CA ARG A 2 10.56 -13.48 -10.56
C ARG A 2 10.14 -14.93 -10.25
N PRO A 3 11.06 -15.89 -10.27
CA PRO A 3 10.77 -17.25 -9.81
C PRO A 3 10.20 -17.22 -8.38
N GLY A 4 9.04 -17.87 -8.17
CA GLY A 4 8.33 -17.88 -6.88
C GLY A 4 7.16 -16.90 -6.76
N ASP A 5 6.95 -15.99 -7.72
CA ASP A 5 5.81 -15.08 -7.69
C ASP A 5 4.48 -15.83 -7.97
N VAL A 6 3.53 -15.71 -7.05
CA VAL A 6 2.14 -16.20 -7.23
C VAL A 6 1.36 -15.32 -8.19
N PRO A 7 0.35 -15.86 -8.91
CA PRO A 7 -0.35 -15.10 -9.94
C PRO A 7 -1.27 -14.00 -9.39
N THR A 8 -1.93 -14.23 -8.26
CA THR A 8 -2.87 -13.29 -7.64
C THR A 8 -2.87 -13.52 -6.13
N CYS A 9 -2.91 -12.44 -5.35
CA CYS A 9 -3.04 -12.48 -3.90
C CYS A 9 -3.80 -11.23 -3.43
N TYR A 10 -4.91 -11.41 -2.72
CA TYR A 10 -5.70 -10.35 -2.12
C TYR A 10 -6.37 -10.86 -0.84
N ALA A 11 -6.82 -9.94 0.03
CA ALA A 11 -7.42 -10.25 1.32
C ALA A 11 -8.91 -9.93 1.34
N ASP A 12 -9.68 -10.72 2.11
CA ASP A 12 -11.00 -10.32 2.60
C ASP A 12 -10.82 -9.58 3.94
N PRO A 13 -11.11 -8.26 4.01
CA PRO A 13 -10.90 -7.46 5.21
C PRO A 13 -12.06 -7.54 6.22
N SER A 14 -13.09 -8.35 5.98
CA SER A 14 -14.33 -8.36 6.79
C SER A 14 -14.07 -8.57 8.28
N ARG A 15 -13.16 -9.47 8.64
CA ARG A 15 -12.82 -9.73 10.05
C ARG A 15 -12.18 -8.52 10.75
N ALA A 16 -11.32 -7.77 10.08
CA ALA A 16 -10.72 -6.56 10.67
C ALA A 16 -11.78 -5.48 10.89
N ALA A 17 -12.74 -5.36 9.97
CA ALA A 17 -13.86 -4.43 10.11
C ALA A 17 -14.77 -4.77 11.30
N GLU A 18 -15.11 -6.05 11.47
CA GLU A 18 -16.01 -6.49 12.55
C GLU A 18 -15.36 -6.44 13.92
N PHE A 19 -14.15 -6.98 14.06
CA PHE A 19 -13.51 -7.15 15.37
C PHE A 19 -12.75 -5.91 15.83
N LEU A 20 -12.13 -5.17 14.91
CA LEU A 20 -11.30 -4.01 15.24
C LEU A 20 -12.02 -2.69 14.95
N GLY A 21 -13.18 -2.72 14.29
CA GLY A 21 -13.83 -1.50 13.79
C GLY A 21 -12.98 -0.75 12.75
N TRP A 22 -12.00 -1.41 12.14
CA TRP A 22 -11.00 -0.78 11.28
C TRP A 22 -11.20 -1.17 9.81
N ARG A 23 -11.01 -0.19 8.90
CA ARG A 23 -10.99 -0.39 7.45
C ARG A 23 -9.90 0.47 6.81
N ALA A 24 -9.23 -0.07 5.80
CA ALA A 24 -8.39 0.74 4.91
C ALA A 24 -9.28 1.77 4.20
N ARG A 25 -8.84 3.04 4.21
CA ARG A 25 -9.62 4.18 3.68
C ARG A 25 -9.03 4.74 2.39
N CYS A 26 -7.73 4.55 2.18
CA CYS A 26 -7.04 5.14 1.05
C CYS A 26 -7.15 4.26 -0.20
N GLY A 27 -7.48 4.88 -1.32
CA GLY A 27 -7.58 4.23 -2.63
C GLY A 27 -6.23 4.12 -3.35
N LEU A 28 -6.24 3.48 -4.53
CA LEU A 28 -5.01 3.29 -5.32
C LEU A 28 -4.44 4.63 -5.81
N GLU A 29 -5.29 5.56 -6.23
CA GLU A 29 -4.90 6.87 -6.74
C GLU A 29 -4.20 7.69 -5.65
N GLU A 30 -4.74 7.68 -4.43
CA GLU A 30 -4.16 8.36 -3.28
C GLU A 30 -2.82 7.75 -2.90
N MET A 31 -2.74 6.41 -2.86
CA MET A 31 -1.48 5.70 -2.61
C MET A 31 -0.40 6.08 -3.65
N CYS A 32 -0.75 6.12 -4.93
CA CYS A 32 0.17 6.50 -6.00
C CYS A 32 0.60 7.98 -5.91
N ALA A 33 -0.34 8.89 -5.63
CA ALA A 33 -0.05 10.31 -5.50
C ALA A 33 0.85 10.61 -4.29
N ASP A 34 0.57 9.97 -3.14
CA ASP A 34 1.37 10.13 -1.93
C ASP A 34 2.78 9.58 -2.12
N LEU A 35 2.92 8.42 -2.77
CA LEU A 35 4.21 7.83 -3.12
C LEU A 35 5.01 8.76 -4.05
N TRP A 36 4.37 9.27 -5.11
CA TRP A 36 5.04 10.15 -6.06
C TRP A 36 5.48 11.46 -5.41
N ARG A 37 4.63 12.05 -4.54
CA ARG A 37 4.96 13.25 -3.78
C ARG A 37 6.19 13.02 -2.90
N TRP A 38 6.22 11.92 -2.15
CA TRP A 38 7.36 11.56 -1.31
C TRP A 38 8.64 11.41 -2.14
N GLN A 39 8.59 10.59 -3.20
CA GLN A 39 9.77 10.30 -4.03
C GLN A 39 10.29 11.54 -4.76
N SER A 40 9.38 12.42 -5.21
CA SER A 40 9.74 13.67 -5.90
C SER A 40 10.43 14.66 -4.97
N MET A 41 10.02 14.72 -3.69
CA MET A 41 10.63 15.60 -2.69
C MET A 41 11.89 15.00 -2.07
N ASN A 42 12.03 13.67 -2.09
CA ASN A 42 13.14 12.93 -1.47
C ASN A 42 13.77 12.01 -2.51
N PRO A 43 14.46 12.55 -3.54
CA PRO A 43 14.99 11.76 -4.65
C PRO A 43 16.00 10.69 -4.21
N HIS A 44 16.67 10.90 -3.07
CA HIS A 44 17.64 9.98 -2.49
C HIS A 44 17.15 9.31 -1.19
N GLY A 45 15.86 9.49 -0.85
CA GLY A 45 15.31 9.04 0.43
C GLY A 45 15.79 9.88 1.61
N TYR A 46 15.82 9.29 2.79
CA TYR A 46 16.41 9.93 3.98
C TYR A 46 17.94 9.81 3.92
N GLU A 47 18.65 10.89 4.24
CA GLU A 47 20.09 10.83 4.50
C GLU A 47 20.33 10.11 5.84
N VAL A 48 21.32 9.22 5.86
CA VAL A 48 21.73 8.42 7.02
C VAL A 48 22.92 9.07 7.70
#